data_AF-B6QAP3-F1
#
_entry.id   AF-B6QAP3-F1
#
_cell.length_a   1.000
_cell.length_b   1.000
_cell.length_c   1.000
_cell.angle_alpha   90.00
_cell.angle_beta   90.00
_cell.angle_gamma   90.00
#
_symmetry.space_group_name_H-M   'P 1'
#
loop_
_entity.id
_entity.type
_entity.pdbx_description
1 polymer ?
#
loop_
_entity_poly.entity_id
_entity_poly.type
_entity_poly.pdbx_seq_one_letter_code
_entity_poly.pdbx_strand_id
1 'polypeptide(L)'
;MYVYGASKTEVRFVHQWVKENNPHYIFNTVLPNVNVMFVPEYYVNAEDIARIHAIALLDPEVKSEPLFAFAAPFQWTDIIRLLRKYRPENDKIPAPPENESKDLSVVPPAKRAEELLEDWFGQPGWVSLEQSLQDGLDTYAS
;
A
#
# COMPACT_ATOMS: atom_id res chain seq x y z
N MET A 1 3.91 16.97 -7.41
CA MET A 1 4.31 15.60 -7.01
C MET A 1 5.77 15.52 -6.55
N TYR A 2 6.74 16.13 -7.26
CA TYR A 2 8.16 16.10 -6.86
C TYR A 2 8.45 16.61 -5.44
N VAL A 3 7.84 17.74 -5.04
CA VAL A 3 8.01 18.28 -3.67
C VAL A 3 7.51 17.30 -2.60
N TYR A 4 6.37 16.65 -2.86
CA TYR A 4 5.85 15.61 -1.97
C TYR A 4 6.83 14.43 -1.88
N GLY A 5 7.26 13.88 -3.02
CA GLY A 5 8.21 12.76 -3.06
C GLY A 5 9.54 13.09 -2.37
N ALA A 6 10.08 14.29 -2.60
CA ALA A 6 11.27 14.78 -1.92
C ALA A 6 11.04 14.85 -0.41
N SER A 7 9.95 15.49 0.04
CA SER A 7 9.63 15.62 1.47
C SER A 7 9.49 14.28 2.20
N LYS A 8 8.96 13.25 1.52
CA LYS A 8 8.84 11.89 2.08
C LYS A 8 10.17 11.14 2.07
N THR A 9 11.08 11.48 1.16
CA THR A 9 12.44 10.93 1.15
C THR A 9 13.29 11.47 2.30
N GLU A 10 12.97 12.65 2.83
CA GLU A 10 13.65 13.23 4.01
C GLU A 10 13.46 12.41 5.30
N VAL A 11 12.62 11.37 5.28
CA VAL A 11 12.55 10.37 6.37
C VAL A 11 13.91 9.72 6.67
N ARG A 12 14.87 9.78 5.72
CA ARG A 12 16.28 9.39 5.95
C ARG A 12 16.89 10.09 7.15
N PHE A 13 16.50 11.34 7.45
CA PHE A 13 16.98 12.04 8.65
C PHE A 13 16.51 11.39 9.94
N VAL A 14 15.31 10.79 9.97
CA VAL A 14 14.83 10.04 11.14
C VAL A 14 15.69 8.79 11.34
N HIS A 15 15.97 8.05 10.26
CA HIS A 15 16.88 6.89 10.32
C HIS A 15 18.29 7.30 10.78
N GLN A 16 18.81 8.44 10.32
CA GLN A 16 20.10 8.95 10.77
C GLN A 16 20.08 9.31 12.26
N TRP A 17 19.07 10.04 12.71
CA TRP A 17 18.90 10.43 14.11
C TRP A 17 18.82 9.22 15.04
N VAL A 18 18.08 8.17 14.66
CA VAL A 18 17.97 6.93 15.45
C VAL A 18 19.34 6.26 15.61
N LYS A 19 20.14 6.21 14.53
CA LYS A 19 21.50 5.65 14.57
C LYS A 19 22.44 6.46 15.47
N GLU A 20 22.32 7.78 15.44
CA GLU A 20 23.19 8.68 16.21
C GLU A 20 22.83 8.74 17.70
N ASN A 21 21.54 8.64 18.04
CA ASN A 21 21.07 8.86 19.40
C ASN A 21 20.80 7.56 20.18
N ASN A 22 20.80 6.41 19.50
CA ASN A 22 20.57 5.08 20.08
C ASN A 22 19.44 5.07 21.14
N PRO A 23 18.21 5.48 20.76
CA PRO A 23 17.10 5.53 21.69
C PRO A 23 16.75 4.14 22.21
N HIS A 24 16.07 4.07 23.35
CA HIS A 24 15.64 2.81 23.99
C HIS A 24 14.47 2.11 23.27
N TYR A 25 13.93 2.70 22.21
CA TYR A 25 12.84 2.15 21.41
C TYR A 25 13.34 1.69 20.03
N ILE A 26 12.61 0.77 19.43
CA ILE A 26 12.83 0.32 18.05
C ILE A 26 12.03 1.24 17.11
N PHE A 27 12.67 1.67 16.03
CA PHE A 27 12.04 2.44 14.97
C PHE A 27 11.93 1.59 13.70
N ASN A 28 10.76 1.59 13.07
CA ASN A 28 10.48 0.93 11.79
C ASN A 28 9.73 1.89 10.88
N THR A 29 9.85 1.68 9.57
CA THR A 29 9.17 2.51 8.56
C THR A 29 8.30 1.62 7.70
N VAL A 30 7.00 1.91 7.66
CA VAL A 30 6.06 1.30 6.70
C VAL A 30 5.88 2.25 5.53
N LEU A 31 6.11 1.76 4.32
CA LEU A 31 5.95 2.51 3.08
C LEU A 31 4.70 1.98 2.35
N PRO A 32 3.52 2.57 2.58
CA PRO A 32 2.37 2.30 1.73
C PRO A 32 2.60 2.94 0.35
N ASN A 33 2.19 2.25 -0.70
CA ASN A 33 2.00 2.93 -1.97
C ASN A 33 0.71 3.77 -1.90
N VAL A 34 0.69 4.93 -2.54
CA VAL A 34 -0.45 5.84 -2.52
C VAL A 34 -0.79 6.26 -3.95
N ASN A 35 -2.07 6.14 -4.31
CA ASN A 35 -2.60 6.53 -5.61
C ASN A 35 -2.38 8.03 -5.86
N VAL A 36 -1.31 8.41 -6.58
CA VAL A 36 -1.10 9.80 -7.01
C VAL A 36 -1.14 9.89 -8.53
N MET A 37 -2.31 10.25 -9.05
CA MET A 37 -2.62 10.66 -10.44
C MET A 37 -1.84 10.00 -11.59
N PHE A 38 -2.57 9.15 -12.34
CA PHE A 38 -2.31 8.67 -13.71
C PHE A 38 -0.96 8.00 -14.01
N VAL A 39 -0.09 7.82 -13.02
CA VAL A 39 1.08 6.95 -13.16
C VAL A 39 0.74 5.53 -12.71
N PRO A 40 1.28 4.51 -13.37
CA PRO A 40 1.09 3.14 -12.93
C PRO A 40 1.75 2.91 -11.56
N GLU A 41 1.01 2.32 -10.63
CA GLU A 41 1.42 2.14 -9.24
C GLU A 41 0.88 0.82 -8.67
N TYR A 42 1.28 0.50 -7.44
CA TYR A 42 0.75 -0.61 -6.67
C TYR A 42 -0.44 -0.15 -5.82
N TYR A 43 -1.45 -1.00 -5.67
CA TYR A 43 -2.47 -0.81 -4.64
C TYR A 43 -2.06 -1.51 -3.35
N VAL A 44 -2.79 -1.23 -2.28
CA VAL A 44 -2.74 -2.00 -1.03
C VAL A 44 -4.06 -1.80 -0.26
N ASN A 45 -4.53 -2.84 0.43
CA ASN A 45 -5.72 -2.78 1.26
C ASN A 45 -5.46 -2.01 2.57
N ALA A 46 -6.46 -1.28 3.07
CA ALA A 46 -6.34 -0.48 4.28
C ALA A 46 -6.11 -1.34 5.54
N GLU A 47 -6.77 -2.49 5.65
CA GLU A 47 -6.59 -3.42 6.76
C GLU A 47 -5.21 -4.08 6.72
N ASP A 48 -4.74 -4.48 5.53
CA ASP A 48 -3.38 -5.01 5.38
C ASP A 48 -2.32 -3.99 5.80
N ILE A 49 -2.47 -2.71 5.41
CA ILE A 49 -1.57 -1.65 5.90
C ILE A 49 -1.61 -1.58 7.44
N ALA A 50 -2.80 -1.62 8.04
CA ALA A 50 -2.93 -1.56 9.49
C ALA A 50 -2.24 -2.75 10.18
N ARG A 51 -2.37 -3.97 9.62
CA ARG A 51 -1.67 -5.16 10.10
C ARG A 51 -0.16 -5.02 10.01
N ILE A 52 0.37 -4.53 8.89
CA ILE A 52 1.81 -4.26 8.74
C ILE A 52 2.31 -3.25 9.79
N HIS A 53 1.54 -2.21 10.09
CA HIS A 53 1.90 -1.27 11.17
C HIS A 53 1.90 -1.94 12.55
N ALA A 54 0.93 -2.82 12.82
CA ALA A 54 0.89 -3.57 14.08
C ALA A 54 2.09 -4.51 14.21
N ILE A 55 2.46 -5.23 13.14
CA ILE A 55 3.65 -6.09 13.09
C ILE A 55 4.91 -5.26 13.31
N ALA A 56 5.07 -4.14 12.61
CA ALA A 56 6.21 -3.24 12.77
C ALA A 56 6.37 -2.70 14.20
N LEU A 57 5.30 -2.67 14.98
CA LEU A 57 5.33 -2.26 16.38
C LEU A 57 5.61 -3.43 17.35
N LEU A 58 5.08 -4.62 17.06
CA LEU A 58 5.01 -5.73 18.00
C LEU A 58 6.03 -6.84 17.75
N ASP A 59 6.52 -7.00 16.51
CA ASP A 59 7.46 -8.04 16.16
C ASP A 59 8.89 -7.66 16.59
N PRO A 60 9.48 -8.40 17.55
CA PRO A 60 10.82 -8.10 18.02
C PRO A 60 11.88 -8.34 16.94
N GLU A 61 11.62 -9.09 15.87
CA GLU A 61 12.59 -9.35 14.80
C GLU A 61 12.57 -8.27 13.71
N VAL A 62 11.51 -7.46 13.65
CA VAL A 62 11.41 -6.33 12.72
C VAL A 62 12.09 -5.11 13.36
N LYS A 63 13.35 -4.84 12.98
CA LYS A 63 14.13 -3.73 13.55
C LYS A 63 14.78 -2.86 12.50
N SER A 64 14.44 -1.57 12.49
CA SER A 64 15.05 -0.56 11.61
C SER A 64 14.98 -0.91 10.13
N GLU A 65 13.95 -1.65 9.71
CA GLU A 65 13.75 -2.04 8.32
C GLU A 65 12.58 -1.29 7.66
N PRO A 66 12.68 -1.00 6.35
CA PRO A 66 11.58 -0.49 5.56
C PRO A 66 10.67 -1.65 5.11
N LEU A 67 9.39 -1.61 5.51
CA LEU A 67 8.36 -2.55 5.07
C LEU A 67 7.55 -1.93 3.93
N PHE A 68 7.67 -2.48 2.73
CA PHE A 68 6.96 -1.99 1.54
C PHE A 68 5.60 -2.69 1.44
N ALA A 69 4.52 -1.99 1.81
CA ALA A 69 3.17 -2.52 1.78
C ALA A 69 2.57 -2.39 0.38
N PHE A 70 3.10 -3.17 -0.58
CA PHE A 70 2.81 -3.10 -2.01
C PHE A 70 2.16 -4.41 -2.45
N ALA A 71 0.84 -4.43 -2.69
CA ALA A 71 0.12 -5.67 -2.99
C ALA A 71 0.38 -6.15 -4.42
N ALA A 72 -0.09 -5.40 -5.42
CA ALA A 72 0.23 -5.64 -6.82
C ALA A 72 0.00 -4.36 -7.65
N PRO A 73 0.60 -4.26 -8.85
CA PRO A 73 0.26 -3.23 -9.82
C PRO A 73 -1.23 -3.23 -10.16
N PHE A 74 -1.84 -2.06 -10.35
CA PHE A 74 -3.21 -1.95 -10.85
C PHE A 74 -3.30 -0.99 -12.04
N GLN A 75 -4.45 -1.04 -12.72
CA GLN A 75 -4.84 -0.13 -13.78
C GLN A 75 -6.20 0.49 -13.41
N TRP A 76 -6.42 1.78 -13.70
CA TRP A 76 -7.73 2.43 -13.61
C TRP A 76 -8.80 1.72 -14.42
N THR A 77 -8.42 1.08 -15.52
CA THR A 77 -9.32 0.21 -16.29
C THR A 77 -9.89 -0.91 -15.41
N ASP A 78 -9.07 -1.55 -14.56
CA ASP A 78 -9.54 -2.57 -13.61
C ASP A 78 -10.44 -1.96 -12.53
N ILE A 79 -10.08 -0.80 -11.98
CA ILE A 79 -10.90 -0.08 -10.99
C ILE A 79 -12.27 0.26 -11.57
N ILE A 80 -12.32 0.89 -12.74
CA ILE A 80 -13.56 1.33 -13.39
C ILE A 80 -14.43 0.14 -13.76
N ARG A 81 -13.83 -0.96 -14.24
CA ARG A 81 -14.56 -2.20 -14.50
C ARG A 81 -15.22 -2.73 -13.23
N LEU A 82 -14.49 -2.76 -12.12
CA LEU A 82 -14.99 -3.24 -10.82
C LEU A 82 -16.07 -2.29 -10.26
N LEU A 83 -15.86 -0.98 -10.30
CA LEU A 83 -16.86 0.01 -9.87
C LEU A 83 -18.16 -0.13 -10.67
N ARG A 84 -18.09 -0.33 -12.00
CA ARG A 84 -19.29 -0.56 -12.83
C ARG A 84 -19.96 -1.90 -12.53
N LYS A 85 -19.19 -2.94 -12.21
CA LYS A 85 -19.73 -4.24 -11.76
C LYS A 85 -20.55 -4.09 -10.48
N TYR A 86 -20.06 -3.33 -9.50
CA TYR A 86 -20.70 -3.19 -8.18
C TYR A 86 -21.69 -2.03 -8.06
N ARG A 87 -21.63 -1.04 -8.95
CA ARG A 87 -22.54 0.11 -9.01
C ARG A 87 -23.04 0.30 -10.46
N PRO A 88 -23.76 -0.67 -11.04
CA PRO A 88 -24.17 -0.63 -12.45
C PRO A 88 -25.09 0.55 -12.78
N GLU A 89 -25.87 1.01 -11.80
CA GLU A 89 -26.80 2.14 -11.94
C GLU A 89 -26.12 3.53 -11.85
N ASN A 90 -24.81 3.58 -11.59
CA ASN A 90 -24.08 4.84 -11.44
C ASN A 90 -23.51 5.32 -12.79
N ASP A 91 -24.25 6.20 -13.45
CA ASP A 91 -23.89 6.85 -14.71
C ASP A 91 -22.73 7.86 -14.60
N LYS A 92 -22.32 8.23 -13.37
CA LYS A 92 -21.22 9.17 -13.12
C LYS A 92 -19.85 8.52 -13.17
N ILE A 93 -19.76 7.19 -13.31
CA ILE A 93 -18.47 6.50 -13.40
C ILE A 93 -17.84 6.79 -14.78
N PRO A 94 -16.68 7.50 -14.83
CA PRO A 94 -16.06 7.89 -16.09
C PRO A 94 -15.61 6.68 -16.92
N ALA A 95 -15.36 6.91 -18.20
CA ALA A 95 -14.71 5.93 -19.05
C ALA A 95 -13.25 5.69 -18.60
N PRO A 96 -12.69 4.49 -18.84
CA PRO A 96 -11.28 4.22 -18.57
C PRO A 96 -10.38 5.11 -19.44
N PRO A 97 -9.16 5.45 -18.97
CA PRO A 97 -8.19 6.18 -19.77
C PRO A 97 -7.80 5.40 -21.04
N GLU A 98 -7.68 6.07 -22.19
CA GLU A 98 -7.40 5.41 -23.48
C GLU A 98 -5.97 4.85 -23.60
N ASN A 99 -4.98 5.51 -22.97
CA ASN A 99 -3.56 5.18 -23.08
C ASN A 99 -2.95 4.82 -21.73
N GLU A 100 -3.61 3.93 -21.00
CA GLU A 100 -3.16 3.49 -19.69
C GLU A 100 -1.91 2.60 -19.78
N SER A 101 -0.84 3.01 -19.10
CA SER A 101 0.35 2.20 -18.92
C SER A 101 0.22 1.26 -17.71
N LYS A 102 1.10 0.25 -17.63
CA LYS A 102 1.19 -0.67 -16.50
C LYS A 102 2.50 -0.48 -15.76
N ASP A 103 2.48 -0.65 -14.44
CA ASP A 103 3.70 -0.63 -13.64
C ASP A 103 4.47 -1.92 -13.93
N LEU A 104 5.68 -1.75 -14.46
CA LEU A 104 6.61 -2.85 -14.76
C LEU A 104 7.75 -2.91 -13.75
N SER A 105 7.72 -2.05 -12.73
CA SER A 105 8.71 -2.09 -11.67
C SER A 105 8.57 -3.40 -10.91
N VAL A 106 9.72 -3.85 -10.40
CA VAL A 106 9.79 -4.91 -9.41
C VAL A 106 10.40 -4.27 -8.19
N VAL A 107 9.77 -4.48 -7.04
CA VAL A 107 10.25 -3.99 -5.76
C VAL A 107 10.63 -5.20 -4.92
N PRO A 108 11.86 -5.75 -5.08
CA PRO A 108 12.25 -6.98 -4.39
C PRO A 108 12.03 -6.97 -2.87
N PRO A 109 12.24 -5.85 -2.15
CA PRO A 109 11.98 -5.79 -0.70
C PRO A 109 10.50 -5.93 -0.31
N ALA A 110 9.54 -5.79 -1.23
CA ALA A 110 8.10 -5.86 -0.91
C ALA A 110 7.66 -7.25 -0.44
N LYS A 111 8.37 -8.31 -0.83
CA LYS A 111 8.07 -9.67 -0.41
C LYS A 111 8.11 -9.83 1.12
N ARG A 112 8.98 -9.08 1.81
CA ARG A 112 9.12 -9.15 3.27
C ARG A 112 7.82 -8.81 4.00
N ALA A 113 7.09 -7.80 3.53
CA ALA A 113 5.83 -7.41 4.15
C ALA A 113 4.72 -8.45 3.93
N GLU A 114 4.71 -9.10 2.76
CA GLU A 114 3.76 -10.19 2.47
C GLU A 114 4.01 -11.42 3.37
N GLU A 115 5.27 -11.83 3.51
CA GLU A 115 5.67 -12.95 4.39
C GLU A 115 5.26 -12.67 5.84
N LEU A 116 5.42 -11.44 6.31
CA LEU A 116 5.00 -11.03 7.66
C LEU A 116 3.48 -11.15 7.88
N LEU A 117 2.65 -10.85 6.86
CA LEU A 117 1.21 -11.05 6.95
C LEU A 117 0.84 -12.53 7.05
N GLU A 118 1.53 -13.38 6.29
CA GLU A 118 1.35 -14.83 6.35
C GLU A 118 1.73 -15.36 7.74
N ASP A 119 2.90 -14.97 8.26
CA ASP A 119 3.41 -15.44 9.54
C ASP A 119 2.52 -15.02 10.73
N TRP A 120 2.06 -13.77 10.77
CA TRP A 120 1.32 -13.23 11.91
C TRP A 120 -0.19 -13.49 11.87
N PHE A 121 -0.78 -13.44 10.67
CA PHE A 121 -2.23 -13.47 10.50
C PHE A 121 -2.72 -14.72 9.76
N GLY A 122 -1.82 -15.62 9.34
CA GLY A 122 -2.17 -16.79 8.53
C GLY A 122 -2.76 -16.40 7.17
N GLN A 123 -2.53 -15.16 6.73
CA GLN A 123 -3.09 -14.63 5.51
C GLN A 123 -2.14 -15.00 4.34
N PRO A 124 -2.59 -15.78 3.34
CA PRO A 124 -1.70 -16.36 2.32
C PRO A 124 -1.11 -15.35 1.32
N GLY A 125 -1.44 -14.06 1.44
CA GLY A 125 -1.00 -12.99 0.55
C GLY A 125 -1.86 -11.74 0.72
N TRP A 126 -1.60 -10.69 -0.04
CA TRP A 126 -2.38 -9.45 0.06
C TRP A 126 -3.86 -9.62 -0.28
N VAL A 127 -4.72 -8.85 0.38
CA VAL A 127 -6.13 -8.72 0.01
C VAL A 127 -6.23 -8.17 -1.41
N SER A 128 -7.09 -8.77 -2.22
CA SER A 128 -7.20 -8.45 -3.64
C SER A 128 -7.73 -7.02 -3.89
N LEU A 129 -7.48 -6.51 -5.10
CA LEU A 129 -8.01 -5.21 -5.52
C LEU A 129 -9.54 -5.15 -5.47
N GLU A 130 -10.20 -6.23 -5.90
CA GLU A 130 -11.65 -6.35 -5.90
C GLU A 130 -12.20 -6.32 -4.47
N GLN A 131 -11.65 -7.13 -3.57
CA GLN A 131 -12.08 -7.15 -2.17
C GLN A 131 -11.83 -5.77 -1.51
N SER A 132 -10.67 -5.16 -1.77
CA SER A 132 -10.34 -3.82 -1.25
C SER A 132 -11.34 -2.74 -1.70
N LEU A 133 -11.82 -2.82 -2.95
CA LEU A 133 -12.86 -1.92 -3.44
C LEU A 133 -14.22 -2.21 -2.78
N GLN A 134 -14.57 -3.48 -2.57
CA GLN A 134 -15.81 -3.84 -1.88
C GLN A 134 -15.83 -3.34 -0.44
N ASP A 135 -14.76 -3.59 0.33
CA ASP A 135 -14.62 -3.11 1.71
C ASP A 135 -14.81 -1.58 1.79
N GLY A 136 -14.22 -0.86 0.83
CA GLY A 136 -14.38 0.58 0.69
C GLY A 136 -15.80 1.00 0.35
N LEU A 137 -16.47 0.32 -0.58
CA LEU A 137 -17.83 0.65 -1.02
C LEU A 137 -18.90 0.36 0.04
N ASP A 138 -18.72 -0.70 0.82
CA ASP A 138 -19.65 -1.12 1.88
C ASP A 138 -19.63 -0.13 3.06
N THR A 139 -18.46 0.46 3.34
CA THR A 139 -18.30 1.48 4.39
C THR A 139 -19.14 2.75 4.14
N TYR A 140 -19.44 3.09 2.89
CA TYR A 140 -20.25 4.28 2.54
C TYR A 140 -21.69 3.95 2.13
N ALA A 141 -22.14 2.71 2.34
CA ALA A 141 -23.50 2.27 2.03
C ALA A 141 -24.49 2.38 3.21
N SER A 142 -24.01 2.85 4.38
CA SER A 142 -24.80 3.18 5.59
C SER A 142 -25.18 4.65 5.65
#